data_AF-A0A8B6FT15-F1
#
_entry.id   AF-A0A8B6FT15-F1
#
_cell.length_a   1.000
_cell.length_b   1.000
_cell.length_c   1.000
_cell.angle_alpha   90.00
_cell.angle_beta   90.00
_cell.angle_gamma   90.00
#
_symmetry.space_group_name_H-M   'P 1'
#
loop_
_entity.id
_entity.type
_entity.pdbx_description
1 polymer ?
#
loop_
_entity_poly.entity_id
_entity_poly.type
_entity_poly.pdbx_seq_one_letter_code
_entity_poly.pdbx_strand_id
1 'polypeptide(L)'
;MNDNVLDFDQCSFSPSTCTSRSAKMLTCFWCIFVILIFASYITSLAVVFRSGDDELLETPIHSFEDLPIQSEVEYGVPYNSMTYRYFTLKAKDKTDEAIGKQLKKTKDQMPKTVAEGVKRVRDSEGDYVFITEELYARTESGKPPCDLVLVHHSKYRGSYSFACGLESKACHDLDVALVSLKENGILEELVGKWYKNQCDTDFDDNYIKYVTSFEDKKFQAGLFFRTDGISIDKIGSLFILLLLGILISIGLLIFDICFEKRFEKKMRGTARDGQPFESITNDMQ
;
A
#
# COMPACT_ATOMS: atom_id res chain seq x y z
N MET A 1 -62.29 -39.68 19.06
CA MET A 1 -61.62 -40.77 18.34
C MET A 1 -60.59 -40.13 17.43
N ASN A 2 -59.33 -40.25 17.84
CA ASN A 2 -58.04 -40.07 17.16
C ASN A 2 -58.02 -39.47 15.75
N ASP A 3 -57.38 -38.30 15.62
CA ASP A 3 -56.07 -38.05 14.98
C ASP A 3 -55.63 -39.06 13.91
N ASN A 4 -55.50 -38.68 12.64
CA ASN A 4 -54.51 -37.80 11.98
C ASN A 4 -53.51 -38.65 11.20
N VAL A 5 -53.57 -38.59 9.87
CA VAL A 5 -52.41 -38.80 8.97
C VAL A 5 -52.66 -38.03 7.69
N LEU A 6 -52.00 -36.89 7.55
CA LEU A 6 -51.59 -36.16 6.34
C LEU A 6 -50.68 -35.04 6.87
N ASP A 7 -49.54 -34.65 6.34
CA ASP A 7 -48.66 -35.04 5.24
C ASP A 7 -47.43 -34.13 5.47
N PHE A 8 -46.18 -34.60 5.36
CA PHE A 8 -45.01 -33.77 5.66
C PHE A 8 -43.92 -33.97 4.61
N ASP A 9 -44.15 -33.38 3.43
CA ASP A 9 -43.10 -33.13 2.45
C ASP A 9 -43.35 -31.80 1.75
N GLN A 10 -42.33 -30.92 1.80
CA GLN A 10 -42.06 -29.69 1.02
C GLN A 10 -41.69 -28.49 1.91
N CYS A 11 -40.40 -28.19 1.96
CA CYS A 11 -39.90 -26.82 2.12
C CYS A 11 -38.91 -26.53 0.98
N SER A 12 -39.48 -26.23 -0.17
CA SER A 12 -38.81 -25.79 -1.39
C SER A 12 -38.63 -24.27 -1.36
N PHE A 13 -37.41 -23.80 -1.64
CA PHE A 13 -37.09 -22.55 -2.36
C PHE A 13 -38.15 -21.39 -2.31
N SER A 14 -38.32 -20.73 -1.16
CA SER A 14 -38.86 -19.36 -1.04
C SER A 14 -38.49 -18.76 0.34
N PRO A 15 -38.02 -17.49 0.44
CA PRO A 15 -37.29 -16.99 1.62
C PRO A 15 -38.15 -16.64 2.84
N SER A 16 -39.44 -16.99 2.86
CA SER A 16 -40.30 -16.81 4.02
C SER A 16 -40.55 -18.14 4.72
N THR A 17 -39.74 -18.35 5.76
CA THR A 17 -40.04 -19.05 7.01
C THR A 17 -39.93 -20.58 7.07
N CYS A 18 -38.69 -21.08 7.12
CA CYS A 18 -38.37 -22.16 8.06
C CYS A 18 -38.29 -21.56 9.48
N THR A 19 -39.14 -22.03 10.40
CA THR A 19 -39.29 -21.48 11.77
C THR A 19 -38.18 -21.92 12.73
N SER A 20 -37.25 -22.79 12.30
CA SER A 20 -36.12 -23.20 13.13
C SER A 20 -35.06 -22.10 13.27
N ARG A 21 -34.64 -21.84 14.52
CA ARG A 21 -33.67 -20.77 14.85
C ARG A 21 -32.29 -21.02 14.21
N SER A 22 -31.87 -22.28 14.06
CA SER A 22 -30.61 -22.65 13.39
C SER A 22 -30.61 -22.37 11.90
N ALA A 23 -31.74 -22.61 11.21
CA ALA A 23 -31.87 -22.34 9.78
C ALA A 23 -31.78 -20.84 9.46
N LYS A 24 -32.31 -19.99 10.36
CA LYS A 24 -32.19 -18.53 10.25
C LYS A 24 -30.75 -18.04 10.46
N MET A 25 -30.04 -18.60 11.44
CA MET A 25 -28.63 -18.27 11.69
C MET A 25 -27.74 -18.64 10.50
N LEU A 26 -27.98 -19.80 9.89
CA LEU A 26 -27.25 -20.25 8.71
C LEU A 26 -27.51 -19.37 7.49
N THR A 27 -28.76 -18.94 7.30
CA THR A 27 -29.14 -18.05 6.20
C THR A 27 -28.53 -16.66 6.36
N CYS A 28 -28.54 -16.09 7.57
CA CYS A 28 -27.87 -14.82 7.85
C CYS A 28 -26.35 -14.91 7.66
N PHE A 29 -25.72 -16.01 8.09
CA PHE A 29 -24.29 -16.25 7.87
C PHE A 29 -23.97 -16.32 6.38
N TRP A 30 -24.77 -17.05 5.60
CA TRP A 30 -24.64 -17.15 4.16
C TRP A 30 -24.79 -15.78 3.48
N CYS A 31 -25.78 -14.98 3.88
CA CYS A 31 -25.98 -13.64 3.34
C CYS A 31 -24.79 -12.71 3.62
N ILE A 32 -24.25 -12.72 4.85
CA ILE A 32 -23.07 -11.91 5.21
C ILE A 32 -21.84 -12.37 4.44
N PHE A 33 -21.64 -13.69 4.30
CA PHE A 33 -20.54 -14.26 3.54
C PHE A 33 -20.56 -13.82 2.07
N VAL A 34 -21.73 -13.86 1.43
CA VAL A 34 -21.91 -13.40 0.06
C VAL A 34 -21.59 -11.90 -0.06
N ILE A 35 -22.07 -11.06 0.87
CA ILE A 35 -21.78 -9.62 0.87
C ILE A 35 -20.28 -9.36 1.03
N LEU A 36 -19.58 -10.08 1.91
CA LEU A 36 -18.13 -9.92 2.11
C LEU A 36 -17.31 -10.31 0.88
N ILE A 37 -17.73 -11.37 0.16
CA ILE A 37 -17.11 -11.75 -1.12
C ILE A 37 -17.36 -10.69 -2.19
N PHE A 38 -18.58 -10.19 -2.31
CA PHE A 38 -18.88 -9.14 -3.28
C PHE A 38 -18.13 -7.85 -2.97
N ALA A 39 -18.02 -7.47 -1.70
CA ALA A 39 -17.27 -6.29 -1.27
C ALA A 39 -15.76 -6.45 -1.53
N SER A 40 -15.17 -7.62 -1.29
CA SER A 40 -13.75 -7.87 -1.58
C SER A 40 -13.47 -7.92 -3.08
N TYR A 41 -14.40 -8.47 -3.88
CA TYR A 41 -14.34 -8.45 -5.33
C TYR A 41 -14.39 -7.02 -5.87
N ILE A 42 -15.34 -6.20 -5.40
CA ILE A 42 -15.47 -4.79 -5.79
C ILE A 42 -14.22 -4.01 -5.36
N THR A 43 -13.66 -4.26 -4.18
CA THR A 43 -12.45 -3.58 -3.69
C THR A 43 -11.21 -3.95 -4.53
N SER A 44 -11.06 -5.24 -4.85
CA SER A 44 -9.96 -5.74 -5.68
C SER A 44 -10.06 -5.19 -7.11
N LEU A 45 -11.27 -5.20 -7.67
CA LEU A 45 -11.58 -4.64 -8.97
C LEU A 45 -11.36 -3.11 -9.00
N ALA A 46 -11.79 -2.39 -7.96
CA ALA A 46 -11.65 -0.94 -7.87
C ALA A 46 -10.22 -0.49 -7.60
N VAL A 47 -9.32 -1.37 -7.14
CA VAL A 47 -7.88 -1.09 -7.14
C VAL A 47 -7.31 -1.24 -8.53
N VAL A 48 -7.63 -2.33 -9.25
CA VAL A 48 -7.18 -2.53 -10.64
C VAL A 48 -7.64 -1.40 -11.56
N PHE A 49 -8.88 -0.92 -11.41
CA PHE A 49 -9.36 0.22 -12.18
C PHE A 49 -8.71 1.55 -11.77
N ARG A 50 -8.36 1.74 -10.49
CA ARG A 50 -7.65 2.95 -10.04
C ARG A 50 -6.17 2.94 -10.44
N SER A 51 -5.57 1.76 -10.55
CA SER A 51 -4.21 1.58 -11.06
C SER A 51 -4.16 1.44 -12.59
N GLY A 52 -5.29 1.59 -13.29
CA GLY A 52 -5.34 1.52 -14.76
C GLY A 52 -5.02 2.84 -15.46
N ASP A 53 -5.09 3.96 -14.75
CA ASP A 53 -4.75 5.30 -15.28
C ASP A 53 -3.31 5.70 -14.94
N ASP A 54 -2.72 5.09 -13.92
CA ASP A 54 -1.29 5.15 -13.69
C ASP A 54 -0.68 3.92 -14.35
N GLU A 55 -0.09 4.10 -15.53
CA GLU A 55 0.98 3.23 -16.02
C GLU A 55 2.16 3.40 -15.05
N LEU A 56 1.99 2.95 -13.80
CA LEU A 56 3.07 2.66 -12.88
C LEU A 56 3.83 1.56 -13.59
N LEU A 57 4.76 1.97 -14.44
CA LEU A 57 6.03 1.30 -14.63
C LEU A 57 6.31 0.59 -13.30
N GLU A 58 6.10 -0.73 -13.28
CA GLU A 58 6.54 -1.60 -12.18
C GLU A 58 8.07 -1.62 -12.26
N THR A 59 8.69 -0.44 -12.13
CA THR A 59 10.14 -0.34 -12.02
C THR A 59 10.46 -1.00 -10.69
N PRO A 60 11.33 -2.02 -10.66
CA PRO A 60 11.67 -2.76 -9.45
C PRO A 60 12.43 -1.91 -8.41
N ILE A 61 12.57 -0.60 -8.65
CA ILE A 61 13.36 0.34 -7.87
C ILE A 61 12.43 1.42 -7.33
N HIS A 62 12.21 1.40 -6.02
CA HIS A 62 11.48 2.43 -5.30
C HIS A 62 12.42 3.33 -4.49
N SER A 63 13.65 2.89 -4.25
CA SER A 63 14.66 3.58 -3.45
C SER A 63 16.09 3.35 -3.94
N PHE A 64 17.01 4.23 -3.52
CA PHE A 64 18.46 4.03 -3.67
C PHE A 64 18.96 2.74 -2.99
N GLU A 65 18.25 2.25 -1.97
CA GLU A 65 18.59 1.02 -1.26
C GLU A 65 18.34 -0.23 -2.09
N ASP A 66 17.40 -0.16 -3.05
CA ASP A 66 17.06 -1.29 -3.91
C ASP A 66 18.12 -1.49 -5.00
N LEU A 67 18.73 -0.41 -5.47
CA LEU A 67 19.72 -0.41 -6.56
C LEU A 67 20.83 -1.46 -6.41
N PRO A 68 21.54 -1.58 -5.27
CA PRO A 68 22.58 -2.59 -5.11
C PRO A 68 22.06 -3.99 -4.78
N ILE A 69 20.79 -4.15 -4.42
CA ILE A 69 20.18 -5.45 -4.07
C ILE A 69 19.73 -6.17 -5.34
N GLN A 70 19.15 -5.42 -6.27
CA GLN A 70 18.68 -5.91 -7.55
C GLN A 70 19.80 -5.92 -8.61
N SER A 71 19.64 -6.74 -9.65
CA SER A 71 20.57 -6.88 -10.77
C SER A 71 19.90 -6.79 -12.15
N GLU A 72 18.61 -6.47 -12.17
CA GLU A 72 17.78 -6.41 -13.38
C GLU A 72 18.02 -5.11 -14.14
N VAL A 73 18.10 -4.00 -13.42
CA VAL A 73 18.26 -2.65 -13.95
C VAL A 73 19.70 -2.18 -13.76
N GLU A 74 20.33 -1.80 -14.87
CA GLU A 74 21.65 -1.18 -14.85
C GLU A 74 21.57 0.24 -14.29
N TYR A 75 22.64 0.72 -13.66
CA TYR A 75 22.68 2.11 -13.22
C TYR A 75 24.05 2.75 -13.38
N GLY A 76 24.05 4.07 -13.56
CA GLY A 76 25.28 4.80 -13.78
C GLY A 76 25.22 6.27 -13.41
N VAL A 77 26.41 6.87 -13.37
CA VAL A 77 26.68 8.28 -13.09
C VAL A 77 27.63 8.81 -14.16
N PRO A 78 27.72 10.13 -14.39
CA PRO A 78 28.71 10.67 -15.31
C PRO A 78 30.12 10.33 -14.83
N TYR A 79 30.95 9.79 -15.72
CA TYR A 79 32.31 9.39 -15.40
C TYR A 79 33.13 10.59 -14.88
N ASN A 80 33.91 10.37 -13.83
CA ASN A 80 34.77 11.38 -13.19
C ASN A 80 34.02 12.63 -12.65
N SER A 81 32.68 12.55 -12.50
CA SER A 81 31.89 13.61 -11.88
C SER A 81 32.04 13.66 -10.36
N MET A 82 31.52 14.73 -9.73
CA MET A 82 31.43 14.82 -8.28
C MET A 82 30.60 13.68 -7.69
N THR A 83 29.50 13.29 -8.35
CA THR A 83 28.66 12.15 -7.98
C THR A 83 29.42 10.83 -8.06
N TYR A 84 30.19 10.60 -9.13
CA TYR A 84 31.06 9.43 -9.22
C TYR A 84 32.10 9.40 -8.09
N ARG A 85 32.76 10.52 -7.82
CA ARG A 85 33.75 10.63 -6.73
C ARG A 85 33.12 10.45 -5.35
N TYR A 86 31.86 10.87 -5.17
CA TYR A 86 31.12 10.64 -3.94
C TYR A 86 30.98 9.15 -3.67
N PHE A 87 30.36 8.38 -4.56
CA PHE A 87 30.15 6.94 -4.36
C PHE A 87 31.47 6.15 -4.30
N THR A 88 32.50 6.59 -5.03
CA THR A 88 33.75 5.82 -5.11
C THR A 88 34.77 6.14 -4.02
N LEU A 89 34.76 7.35 -3.45
CA LEU A 89 35.79 7.83 -2.51
C LEU A 89 35.22 8.35 -1.18
N LYS A 90 33.97 8.81 -1.14
CA LYS A 90 33.34 9.48 0.01
C LYS A 90 32.03 8.83 0.45
N ALA A 91 31.78 7.58 0.05
CA ALA A 91 30.62 6.81 0.46
C ALA A 91 30.52 6.79 1.99
N LYS A 92 29.33 7.05 2.53
CA LYS A 92 29.10 7.11 3.99
C LYS A 92 28.40 5.87 4.53
N ASP A 93 27.53 5.27 3.73
CA ASP A 93 26.70 4.13 4.10
C ASP A 93 27.05 2.88 3.28
N LYS A 94 26.65 1.71 3.79
CA LYS A 94 26.88 0.42 3.10
C LYS A 94 26.27 0.39 1.69
N THR A 95 25.11 1.02 1.51
CA THR A 95 24.43 1.16 0.21
C THR A 95 25.29 1.95 -0.77
N ASP A 96 25.79 3.12 -0.35
CA ASP A 96 26.67 3.96 -1.16
C ASP A 96 27.97 3.23 -1.54
N GLU A 97 28.54 2.46 -0.60
CA GLU A 97 29.72 1.64 -0.86
C GLU A 97 29.44 0.53 -1.88
N ALA A 98 28.26 -0.11 -1.81
CA ALA A 98 27.85 -1.14 -2.75
C ALA A 98 27.66 -0.57 -4.16
N ILE A 99 26.95 0.56 -4.27
CA ILE A 99 26.81 1.34 -5.50
C ILE A 99 28.19 1.71 -6.03
N GLY A 100 29.06 2.28 -5.19
CA GLY A 100 30.41 2.67 -5.55
C GLY A 100 31.29 1.52 -6.06
N LYS A 101 31.13 0.30 -5.51
CA LYS A 101 31.81 -0.91 -6.00
C LYS A 101 31.33 -1.30 -7.41
N GLN A 102 30.01 -1.25 -7.65
CA GLN A 102 29.45 -1.54 -8.96
C GLN A 102 29.91 -0.50 -9.99
N LEU A 103 29.83 0.79 -9.67
CA LEU A 103 30.29 1.88 -10.55
C LEU A 103 31.78 1.78 -10.90
N LYS A 104 32.64 1.31 -9.98
CA LYS A 104 34.05 1.04 -10.28
C LYS A 104 34.21 -0.13 -11.26
N LYS A 105 33.37 -1.16 -11.15
CA LYS A 105 33.40 -2.35 -12.01
C LYS A 105 32.94 -2.02 -13.43
N THR A 106 31.94 -1.16 -13.58
CA THR A 106 31.35 -0.75 -14.86
C THR A 106 31.86 0.61 -15.36
N LYS A 107 33.04 1.06 -14.89
CA LYS A 107 33.61 2.38 -15.18
C LYS A 107 33.65 2.73 -16.68
N ASP A 108 33.89 1.74 -17.54
CA ASP A 108 34.07 1.93 -18.99
C ASP A 108 32.72 2.07 -19.71
N GLN A 109 31.62 1.72 -19.05
CA GLN A 109 30.24 1.82 -19.56
C GLN A 109 29.52 3.07 -19.04
N MET A 110 30.17 3.89 -18.20
CA MET A 110 29.56 5.08 -17.64
C MET A 110 29.42 6.18 -18.69
N PRO A 111 28.30 6.93 -18.70
CA PRO A 111 28.14 8.07 -19.60
C PRO A 111 29.20 9.13 -19.29
N LYS A 112 29.66 9.87 -20.30
CA LYS A 112 30.66 10.94 -20.11
C LYS A 112 30.01 12.24 -19.63
N THR A 113 28.76 12.46 -20.03
CA THR A 113 28.01 13.69 -19.71
C THR A 113 26.64 13.36 -19.12
N VAL A 114 26.06 14.35 -18.43
CA VAL A 114 24.72 14.20 -17.85
C VAL A 114 23.66 14.00 -18.96
N ALA A 115 23.76 14.76 -20.05
CA ALA A 115 22.86 14.64 -21.19
C ALA A 115 22.91 13.27 -21.87
N GLU A 116 24.11 12.68 -21.99
CA GLU A 116 24.29 11.31 -22.49
C GLU A 116 23.65 10.28 -21.55
N GLY A 117 23.79 10.48 -20.23
CA GLY A 117 23.13 9.63 -19.24
C GLY A 117 21.60 9.67 -19.34
N VAL A 118 21.01 10.86 -19.47
CA VAL A 118 19.56 11.04 -19.66
C VAL A 118 19.10 10.40 -20.97
N LYS A 119 19.86 10.60 -22.06
CA LYS A 119 19.53 9.96 -23.34
C LYS A 119 19.52 8.44 -23.22
N ARG A 120 20.51 7.87 -22.52
CA ARG A 120 20.55 6.41 -22.29
C ARG A 120 19.34 5.91 -21.52
N VAL A 121 18.85 6.64 -20.51
CA VAL A 121 17.61 6.26 -19.80
C VAL A 121 16.45 6.15 -20.78
N ARG A 122 16.28 7.14 -21.66
CA ARG A 122 15.22 7.14 -22.69
C ARG A 122 15.38 5.98 -23.66
N ASP A 123 16.62 5.71 -24.09
CA ASP A 123 16.92 4.65 -25.05
C ASP A 123 16.85 3.23 -24.45
N SER A 124 16.78 3.10 -23.10
CA SER A 124 16.80 1.82 -22.39
C SER A 124 15.43 1.32 -21.92
N GLU A 125 14.34 2.05 -22.19
CA GLU A 125 12.94 1.61 -21.97
C GLU A 125 12.66 1.00 -20.57
N GLY A 126 13.37 1.48 -19.53
CA GLY A 126 13.20 1.01 -18.13
C GLY A 126 14.36 0.18 -17.57
N ASP A 127 15.29 -0.29 -18.42
CA ASP A 127 16.42 -1.16 -18.01
C ASP A 127 17.63 -0.38 -17.48
N TYR A 128 17.59 0.95 -17.47
CA TYR A 128 18.69 1.79 -17.03
C TYR A 128 18.25 2.96 -16.14
N VAL A 129 18.92 3.11 -15.00
CA VAL A 129 18.75 4.22 -14.07
C VAL A 129 19.96 5.13 -14.08
N PHE A 130 19.71 6.42 -14.29
CA PHE A 130 20.75 7.43 -14.26
C PHE A 130 20.70 8.25 -12.97
N ILE A 131 21.79 8.23 -12.21
CA ILE A 131 21.91 8.96 -10.95
C ILE A 131 22.57 10.32 -11.21
N THR A 132 21.82 11.39 -10.93
CA THR A 132 22.29 12.78 -11.06
C THR A 132 21.74 13.66 -9.94
N GLU A 133 22.10 14.94 -9.93
CA GLU A 133 21.60 15.92 -8.96
C GLU A 133 20.08 16.08 -9.10
N GLU A 134 19.36 16.13 -7.97
CA GLU A 134 17.89 16.19 -7.95
C GLU A 134 17.33 17.36 -8.77
N LEU A 135 17.95 18.54 -8.66
CA LEU A 135 17.50 19.73 -9.38
C LEU A 135 17.54 19.52 -10.90
N TYR A 136 18.62 18.89 -11.38
CA TYR A 136 18.76 18.58 -12.80
C TYR A 136 17.76 17.49 -13.22
N ALA A 137 17.66 16.40 -12.44
CA ALA A 137 16.75 15.29 -12.73
C ALA A 137 15.30 15.78 -12.83
N ARG A 138 14.85 16.59 -11.87
CA ARG A 138 13.52 17.21 -11.85
C ARG A 138 13.27 18.09 -13.06
N THR A 139 14.26 18.90 -13.43
CA THR A 139 14.15 19.79 -14.59
C THR A 139 14.01 19.01 -15.89
N GLU A 140 14.69 17.87 -16.02
CA GLU A 140 14.60 17.03 -17.22
C GLU A 140 13.31 16.19 -17.23
N SER A 141 12.83 15.69 -16.08
CA SER A 141 11.56 14.97 -16.00
C SER A 141 10.35 15.87 -16.19
N GLY A 142 10.44 17.14 -15.81
CA GLY A 142 9.38 18.13 -15.98
C GLY A 142 9.25 18.70 -17.41
N LYS A 143 10.09 18.26 -18.35
CA LYS A 143 10.07 18.73 -19.76
C LYS A 143 9.43 17.68 -20.68
N PRO A 144 8.78 18.11 -21.78
CA PRO A 144 8.35 17.20 -22.83
C PRO A 144 9.53 16.36 -23.36
N PRO A 145 9.32 15.07 -23.69
CA PRO A 145 8.02 14.41 -23.88
C PRO A 145 7.44 13.74 -22.62
N CYS A 146 7.86 14.12 -21.40
CA CYS A 146 7.34 13.55 -20.15
C CYS A 146 7.59 12.04 -20.01
N ASP A 147 8.71 11.57 -20.57
CA ASP A 147 9.12 10.17 -20.69
C ASP A 147 10.07 9.71 -19.57
N LEU A 148 10.30 10.57 -18.57
CA LEU A 148 11.22 10.31 -17.48
C LEU A 148 10.49 10.34 -16.14
N VAL A 149 10.73 9.32 -15.33
CA VAL A 149 10.24 9.25 -13.95
C VAL A 149 11.38 9.57 -12.99
N LEU A 150 11.11 10.47 -12.04
CA LEU A 150 12.02 10.77 -10.95
C LEU A 150 11.75 9.82 -9.77
N VAL A 151 12.69 8.91 -9.48
CA VAL A 151 12.64 8.12 -8.24
C VAL A 151 13.03 9.00 -7.06
N HIS A 152 12.09 9.19 -6.12
CA HIS A 152 12.29 10.04 -4.94
C HIS A 152 13.15 9.34 -3.88
N HIS A 153 13.58 10.09 -2.84
CA HIS A 153 14.41 9.62 -1.71
C HIS A 153 15.93 9.60 -1.91
N SER A 154 16.50 10.67 -2.50
CA SER A 154 17.92 10.93 -2.28
C SER A 154 18.18 11.17 -0.79
N LYS A 155 18.92 10.26 -0.14
CA LYS A 155 19.42 10.45 1.22
C LYS A 155 20.45 11.60 1.29
N TYR A 156 21.07 11.91 0.15
CA TYR A 156 22.05 12.97 0.04
C TYR A 156 21.40 14.31 -0.25
N ARG A 157 21.68 15.29 0.61
CA ARG A 157 21.28 16.69 0.44
C ARG A 157 22.49 17.51 0.03
N GLY A 158 22.46 18.02 -1.19
CA GLY A 158 23.40 19.03 -1.69
C GLY A 158 22.76 20.41 -1.67
N SER A 159 23.59 21.46 -1.55
CA SER A 159 23.16 22.86 -1.67
C SER A 159 24.06 23.58 -2.65
N TYR A 160 23.47 24.43 -3.49
CA TYR A 160 24.22 25.38 -4.30
C TYR A 160 24.61 26.58 -3.43
N SER A 161 25.83 27.10 -3.63
CA SER A 161 26.36 28.22 -2.86
C SER A 161 27.29 29.05 -3.72
N PHE A 162 27.34 30.36 -3.45
CA PHE A 162 28.29 31.25 -4.10
C PHE A 162 29.65 31.16 -3.41
N ALA A 163 30.69 30.86 -4.17
CA ALA A 163 32.06 30.88 -3.68
C ALA A 163 32.65 32.28 -3.88
N CYS A 164 33.22 32.84 -2.82
CA CYS A 164 33.88 34.15 -2.86
C CYS A 164 35.31 34.04 -2.32
N GLY A 165 36.13 35.04 -2.66
CA GLY A 165 37.46 35.20 -2.05
C GLY A 165 37.35 35.40 -0.53
N LEU A 166 38.35 34.91 0.20
CA LEU A 166 38.45 35.06 1.65
C LEU A 166 38.34 36.54 2.05
N GLU A 167 37.55 36.81 3.10
CA GLU A 167 37.35 38.15 3.69
C GLU A 167 36.79 39.23 2.73
N SER A 168 36.13 38.81 1.64
CA SER A 168 35.49 39.75 0.71
C SER A 168 34.26 40.41 1.35
N LYS A 169 34.27 41.74 1.46
CA LYS A 169 33.09 42.53 1.86
C LYS A 169 31.88 42.26 0.95
N ALA A 170 32.12 42.10 -0.35
CA ALA A 170 31.07 41.78 -1.31
C ALA A 170 30.40 40.42 -1.03
N CYS A 171 31.13 39.47 -0.44
CA CYS A 171 30.54 38.19 -0.03
C CYS A 171 29.56 38.37 1.13
N HIS A 172 29.89 39.22 2.10
CA HIS A 172 28.99 39.53 3.21
C HIS A 172 27.73 40.24 2.71
N ASP A 173 27.89 41.25 1.85
CA ASP A 173 26.77 41.97 1.26
C ASP A 173 25.88 41.03 0.42
N LEU A 174 26.47 40.08 -0.31
CA LEU A 174 25.75 39.06 -1.07
C LEU A 174 24.97 38.11 -0.16
N ASP A 175 25.57 37.65 0.95
CA ASP A 175 24.92 36.74 1.90
C ASP A 175 23.69 37.39 2.54
N VAL A 176 23.82 38.65 2.98
CA VAL A 176 22.70 39.44 3.52
C VAL A 176 21.60 39.61 2.46
N ALA A 177 21.97 39.90 1.21
CA ALA A 177 21.01 40.02 0.12
C ALA A 177 20.28 38.69 -0.15
N LEU A 178 20.98 37.56 -0.11
CA LEU A 178 20.39 36.23 -0.32
C LEU A 178 19.40 35.86 0.79
N VAL A 179 19.73 36.16 2.05
CA VAL A 179 18.80 35.98 3.18
C VAL A 179 17.55 36.83 2.97
N SER A 180 17.70 38.10 2.60
CA SER A 180 16.56 38.98 2.33
C SER A 180 15.69 38.49 1.17
N LEU A 181 16.29 38.01 0.06
CA LEU A 181 15.55 37.42 -1.06
C LEU A 181 14.76 36.17 -0.65
N LYS A 182 15.30 35.38 0.27
CA LYS A 182 14.64 34.19 0.81
C LYS A 182 13.48 34.57 1.73
N GLU A 183 13.69 35.47 2.70
CA GLU A 183 12.66 35.90 3.66
C GLU A 183 11.48 36.58 2.98
N ASN A 184 11.75 37.35 1.91
CA ASN A 184 10.71 38.02 1.13
C ASN A 184 9.99 37.11 0.12
N GLY A 185 10.34 35.82 0.04
CA GLY A 185 9.74 34.86 -0.90
C GLY A 185 10.14 35.03 -2.37
N ILE A 186 11.03 35.98 -2.70
CA ILE A 186 11.48 36.24 -4.08
C ILE A 186 12.23 35.03 -4.64
N LEU A 187 13.02 34.35 -3.80
CA LEU A 187 13.71 33.13 -4.24
C LEU A 187 12.73 32.02 -4.63
N GLU A 188 11.62 31.88 -3.90
CA GLU A 188 10.56 30.91 -4.21
C GLU A 188 9.86 31.26 -5.52
N GLU A 189 9.56 32.54 -5.74
CA GLU A 189 9.01 33.03 -7.02
C GLU A 189 9.95 32.72 -8.19
N LEU A 190 11.25 32.93 -8.02
CA LEU A 190 12.25 32.61 -9.04
C LEU A 190 12.30 31.11 -9.32
N VAL A 191 12.24 30.27 -8.28
CA VAL A 191 12.19 28.81 -8.47
C VAL A 191 10.94 28.42 -9.24
N GLY A 192 9.77 28.90 -8.81
CA GLY A 192 8.49 28.66 -9.50
C GLY A 192 8.45 29.24 -10.91
N LYS A 193 9.26 30.24 -11.24
CA LYS A 193 9.37 30.80 -12.60
C LYS A 193 10.25 29.96 -13.52
N TRP A 194 11.40 29.50 -13.04
CA TRP A 194 12.40 28.83 -13.86
C TRP A 194 12.27 27.31 -13.90
N TYR A 195 11.63 26.71 -12.90
CA TYR A 195 11.45 25.26 -12.77
C TYR A 195 9.99 24.83 -12.96
N LYS A 196 9.23 25.53 -13.81
CA LYS A 196 7.86 25.12 -14.16
C LYS A 196 7.87 23.79 -14.88
N ASN A 197 7.22 22.80 -14.30
CA ASN A 197 6.98 21.53 -14.95
C ASN A 197 5.90 21.72 -16.04
N GLN A 198 6.21 21.29 -17.25
CA GLN A 198 5.26 21.26 -18.38
C GLN A 198 4.55 19.91 -18.47
N CYS A 199 5.08 18.92 -17.76
CA CYS A 199 4.49 17.61 -17.58
C CYS A 199 3.66 17.60 -16.30
N ASP A 200 2.54 16.87 -16.32
CA ASP A 200 1.71 16.60 -15.15
C ASP A 200 2.44 15.59 -14.26
N THR A 201 3.57 16.03 -13.70
CA THR A 201 4.20 15.28 -12.64
C THR A 201 3.32 15.53 -11.43
N ASP A 202 2.66 14.48 -10.95
CA ASP A 202 1.86 14.33 -9.73
C ASP A 202 2.66 14.66 -8.42
N PHE A 203 3.69 15.48 -8.57
CA PHE A 203 4.83 15.75 -7.70
C PHE A 203 4.99 17.25 -7.40
N ASP A 204 4.21 18.13 -8.02
CA ASP A 204 4.31 19.59 -7.83
C ASP A 204 3.83 20.03 -6.43
N ASP A 205 2.92 19.27 -5.80
CA ASP A 205 2.34 19.62 -4.50
C ASP A 205 3.27 19.42 -3.29
N ASN A 206 4.37 18.68 -3.45
CA ASN A 206 5.26 18.35 -2.33
C ASN A 206 6.54 19.19 -2.26
N TYR A 207 6.95 19.92 -3.31
CA TYR A 207 8.19 20.72 -3.21
C TYR A 207 7.99 22.01 -2.42
N ILE A 208 6.93 22.79 -2.68
CA ILE A 208 6.63 23.97 -1.85
C ILE A 208 6.38 23.52 -0.40
N LYS A 209 5.70 22.39 -0.19
CA LYS A 209 5.52 21.81 1.16
C LYS A 209 6.82 21.35 1.81
N TYR A 210 7.78 20.81 1.06
CA TYR A 210 9.09 20.35 1.59
C TYR A 210 10.05 21.51 1.86
N VAL A 211 9.99 22.58 1.06
CA VAL A 211 10.76 23.81 1.28
C VAL A 211 10.16 24.64 2.42
N THR A 212 8.83 24.65 2.57
CA THR A 212 8.12 25.33 3.66
C THR A 212 8.03 24.51 4.96
N SER A 213 8.12 23.17 4.93
CA SER A 213 8.16 22.33 6.14
C SER A 213 9.53 22.31 6.83
N PHE A 214 10.42 23.23 6.49
CA PHE A 214 11.75 23.37 7.09
C PHE A 214 11.69 23.69 8.60
N GLU A 215 10.51 23.94 9.17
CA GLU A 215 10.31 24.25 10.60
C GLU A 215 9.78 23.11 11.49
N ASP A 216 9.12 22.06 10.96
CA ASP A 216 8.43 21.10 11.85
C ASP A 216 9.05 19.69 11.88
N LYS A 217 9.74 19.39 12.99
CA LYS A 217 10.24 18.04 13.37
C LYS A 217 9.14 16.98 13.60
N LYS A 218 7.91 17.18 13.12
CA LYS A 218 6.75 16.30 13.37
C LYS A 218 6.12 15.69 12.12
N PHE A 219 6.66 15.93 10.92
CA PHE A 219 6.13 15.33 9.70
C PHE A 219 6.71 13.93 9.41
N GLN A 220 6.66 13.03 10.40
CA GLN A 220 6.94 11.60 10.21
C GLN A 220 5.66 10.74 10.24
N ALA A 221 4.51 11.35 10.47
CA ALA A 221 3.21 10.66 10.60
C ALA A 221 2.22 10.96 9.46
N GLY A 222 2.56 11.83 8.51
CA GLY A 222 1.67 12.23 7.40
C GLY A 222 1.95 11.56 6.06
N LEU A 223 3.02 10.76 5.96
CA LEU A 223 3.49 10.13 4.73
C LEU A 223 3.34 8.60 4.77
N PHE A 224 2.21 8.11 5.30
CA PHE A 224 1.88 6.68 5.37
C PHE A 224 0.56 6.32 4.67
N PHE A 225 -0.02 7.24 3.88
CA PHE A 225 -1.21 6.96 3.07
C PHE A 225 -0.98 7.42 1.61
N ARG A 226 -0.03 6.79 0.90
CA ARG A 226 -0.12 6.65 -0.56
C ARG A 226 -0.58 5.22 -0.83
N THR A 227 -1.57 5.07 -1.69
CA THR A 227 -2.36 3.84 -1.86
C THR A 227 -1.56 2.75 -2.59
N ASP A 228 -0.80 1.97 -1.84
CA ASP A 228 -0.18 0.76 -2.35
C ASP A 228 -1.24 -0.30 -2.66
N GLY A 229 -1.06 -1.00 -3.79
CA GLY A 229 -1.88 -2.11 -4.27
C GLY A 229 -2.20 -3.18 -3.23
N ILE A 230 -3.19 -4.02 -3.53
CA ILE A 230 -3.72 -4.99 -2.56
C ILE A 230 -2.82 -6.23 -2.52
N SER A 231 -1.81 -6.20 -1.65
CA SER A 231 -0.94 -7.35 -1.35
C SER A 231 -1.68 -8.47 -0.60
N ILE A 232 -1.19 -9.72 -0.72
CA ILE A 232 -1.74 -10.95 -0.10
C ILE A 232 -1.94 -10.83 1.42
N ASP A 233 -1.15 -9.99 2.09
CA ASP A 233 -1.32 -9.66 3.51
C ASP A 233 -2.64 -8.93 3.83
N LYS A 234 -3.20 -8.19 2.87
CA LYS A 234 -4.49 -7.48 3.01
C LYS A 234 -5.69 -8.42 2.80
N ILE A 235 -5.54 -9.50 2.04
CA ILE A 235 -6.62 -10.46 1.70
C ILE A 235 -6.62 -11.68 2.64
N GLY A 236 -5.51 -12.00 3.30
CA GLY A 236 -5.39 -13.13 4.24
C GLY A 236 -6.41 -13.11 5.39
N SER A 237 -6.84 -11.92 5.81
CA SER A 237 -7.86 -11.74 6.87
C SER A 237 -9.25 -12.26 6.47
N LEU A 238 -9.61 -12.24 5.18
CA LEU A 238 -10.90 -12.72 4.67
C LEU A 238 -11.00 -14.25 4.77
N PHE A 239 -9.90 -14.95 4.50
CA PHE A 239 -9.82 -16.41 4.63
C PHE A 239 -9.89 -16.87 6.09
N ILE A 240 -9.31 -16.08 7.01
CA ILE A 240 -9.38 -16.36 8.45
C ILE A 240 -10.82 -16.16 8.97
N LEU A 241 -11.49 -15.09 8.57
CA LEU A 241 -12.88 -14.81 8.95
C LEU A 241 -13.85 -15.87 8.41
N LEU A 242 -13.62 -16.36 7.19
CA LEU A 242 -14.39 -17.45 6.59
C LEU A 242 -14.24 -18.76 7.38
N LEU A 243 -13.01 -19.14 7.72
CA LEU A 243 -12.75 -20.35 8.47
C LEU A 243 -13.37 -20.28 9.88
N LEU A 244 -13.27 -19.12 10.54
CA LEU A 244 -13.88 -18.90 11.84
C LEU A 244 -15.41 -19.03 11.78
N GLY A 245 -16.03 -18.47 10.73
CA GLY A 245 -17.48 -18.54 10.51
C GLY A 245 -18.00 -19.97 10.30
N ILE A 246 -17.25 -20.78 9.55
CA ILE A 246 -17.58 -22.20 9.33
C ILE A 246 -17.51 -22.98 10.65
N LEU A 247 -16.47 -22.74 11.45
CA LEU A 247 -16.30 -23.41 12.73
C LEU A 247 -17.44 -23.09 13.71
N ILE A 248 -17.85 -21.83 13.79
CA ILE A 248 -18.94 -21.39 14.66
C ILE A 248 -20.28 -21.98 14.19
N SER A 249 -20.53 -22.03 12.88
CA SER A 249 -21.75 -22.64 12.32
C SER A 249 -21.84 -24.14 12.61
N ILE A 250 -20.72 -24.85 12.49
CA ILE A 250 -20.65 -26.29 12.82
C ILE A 250 -20.88 -26.51 14.32
N GLY A 251 -20.30 -25.67 15.18
CA GLY A 251 -20.50 -25.73 16.62
C GLY A 251 -21.96 -25.57 17.03
N LEU A 252 -22.67 -24.60 16.44
CA LEU A 252 -24.09 -24.36 16.71
C LEU A 252 -24.97 -25.53 16.23
N LEU A 253 -24.65 -26.13 15.09
CA LEU A 253 -25.36 -27.30 14.57
C LEU A 253 -25.19 -28.53 15.48
N ILE A 254 -23.98 -28.75 15.97
CA ILE A 254 -23.69 -29.83 16.92
C ILE A 254 -24.42 -29.60 18.25
N PHE A 255 -24.47 -28.34 18.72
CA PHE A 255 -25.19 -27.97 19.93
C PHE A 255 -26.68 -28.27 19.83
N ASP A 256 -27.33 -27.88 18.73
CA ASP A 256 -28.76 -28.15 18.50
C ASP A 256 -29.06 -29.66 18.46
N ILE A 257 -28.26 -30.45 17.73
CA ILE A 257 -28.44 -31.91 17.66
C ILE A 257 -28.22 -32.59 19.01
N CYS A 258 -27.22 -32.12 19.78
CA CYS A 258 -26.96 -32.64 21.12
C CYS A 258 -28.07 -32.28 22.10
N PHE A 259 -28.63 -31.08 21.98
CA PHE A 259 -29.71 -30.59 22.82
C PHE A 259 -30.99 -31.39 22.57
N GLU A 260 -31.36 -31.60 21.31
CA GLU A 260 -32.51 -32.42 20.90
C GLU A 260 -32.39 -33.86 21.42
N LYS A 261 -31.23 -34.51 21.20
CA LYS A 261 -30.99 -35.89 21.68
C LYS A 261 -30.99 -36.01 23.20
N ARG A 262 -30.52 -34.98 23.92
CA ARG A 262 -30.60 -34.93 25.39
C ARG A 262 -32.04 -34.74 25.86
N PHE A 263 -32.81 -33.92 25.15
CA PHE A 263 -34.23 -33.72 25.41
C PHE A 263 -35.02 -35.01 25.18
N GLU A 264 -34.79 -35.72 24.07
CA GLU A 264 -35.39 -37.02 23.76
C GLU A 264 -35.02 -38.10 24.79
N LYS A 265 -33.75 -38.17 25.21
CA LYS A 265 -33.32 -39.11 26.26
C LYS A 265 -33.97 -38.80 27.60
N LYS A 266 -34.15 -37.53 27.94
CA LYS A 266 -34.83 -37.11 29.17
C LYS A 266 -36.30 -37.53 29.13
N MET A 267 -37.00 -37.31 28.00
CA MET A 267 -38.39 -37.74 27.79
C MET A 267 -38.55 -39.27 27.79
N ARG A 268 -37.60 -40.02 27.18
CA ARG A 268 -37.60 -41.49 27.20
C ARG A 268 -37.25 -42.09 28.56
N GLY A 269 -36.44 -41.40 29.38
CA GLY A 269 -36.14 -41.81 30.75
C GLY A 269 -37.36 -41.64 31.67
N THR A 270 -38.08 -40.53 31.55
CA THR A 270 -39.32 -40.30 32.32
C THR A 270 -40.45 -41.25 31.92
N ALA A 271 -40.46 -41.75 30.69
CA ALA A 271 -41.43 -42.74 30.20
C ALA A 271 -41.10 -44.19 30.60
N ARG A 272 -39.88 -44.50 31.05
CA ARG A 272 -39.45 -45.87 31.40
C ARG A 272 -39.63 -46.22 32.88
N ASP A 273 -39.72 -45.23 33.75
CA ASP A 273 -39.87 -45.40 35.21
C ASP A 273 -41.33 -45.27 35.71
N GLY A 274 -42.33 -45.34 34.83
CA GLY A 274 -43.75 -45.28 35.21
C GLY A 274 -44.44 -46.65 35.15
N GLN A 275 -44.53 -47.35 36.28
CA GLN A 275 -45.50 -48.44 36.52
C GLN A 275 -46.95 -47.89 36.60
N PRO A 276 -47.99 -48.74 36.43
CA PRO A 276 -49.32 -48.32 35.99
C PRO A 276 -50.11 -47.63 37.10
N PHE A 277 -50.85 -46.57 36.76
CA PHE A 277 -51.87 -45.99 37.64
C PHE A 277 -53.24 -46.40 37.13
N GLU A 278 -53.75 -47.50 37.70
CA GLU A 278 -55.14 -47.90 37.63
C GLU A 278 -55.99 -46.95 38.51
N SER A 279 -57.20 -46.69 38.04
CA SER A 279 -58.24 -45.78 38.50
C SER A 279 -58.39 -45.53 40.01
N ILE A 280 -58.54 -44.25 40.40
CA ILE A 280 -59.62 -43.82 41.30
C ILE A 280 -60.15 -42.46 40.82
N THR A 281 -61.16 -42.49 39.96
CA THR A 281 -62.19 -41.44 39.91
C THR A 281 -63.46 -42.08 40.47
N ASN A 282 -63.91 -41.62 41.63
CA ASN A 282 -65.30 -41.37 41.94
C ASN A 282 -65.32 -40.65 43.28
N ASP A 283 -65.51 -39.34 43.25
CA ASP A 283 -66.73 -38.75 43.81
C ASP A 283 -66.73 -37.24 43.54
N MET A 284 -67.84 -36.77 42.99
CA MET A 284 -68.24 -35.37 43.08
C MET A 284 -68.64 -35.10 44.53
N GLN A 285 -67.76 -34.41 45.29
CA GLN A 285 -68.13 -33.35 46.22
C GLN A 285 -66.93 -32.50 46.62
#